data_AF-A0A8J4VSK9-F1
#
_entry.id   AF-A0A8J4VSK9-F1
#
_cell.length_a   1.000
_cell.length_b   1.000
_cell.length_c   1.000
_cell.angle_alpha   90.00
_cell.angle_beta   90.00
_cell.angle_gamma   90.00
#
_symmetry.space_group_name_H-M   'P 1'
#
loop_
_entity.id
_entity.type
_entity.pdbx_description
1 polymer ?
#
loop_
_entity_poly.entity_id
_entity_poly.type
_entity_poly.pdbx_seq_one_letter_code
_entity_poly.pdbx_strand_id
1 'polypeptide(L)'
;MCWRIAEKRNQTVIWQKPLTNDCYMEREPGTQPPLCRSDDDPDKVWGVQMEACISPYSDHDHKVKGSGLAPWPSRLTAAPPRLADFGYSNEMFEKDTEVWQGRVENYWNLLSPKISSNTVRNLMDMKANMGSFGAALKDKDVWVMNVVPEDGPNTLKLIYDRGLIGSVHNWCQAFSTYPRTYDLLHAWTIVSDIVRKDCSPEDLLIEMDRILRPTGFVIFRDKQPVIDYIKKYLAALHWEAVATADSSSDSDQDGDDIVFIIQKKVWLTSESLRDSE
;
A
#
# COMPACT_ATOMS: atom_id res chain seq x y z
N MET A 1 -3.45 -29.05 18.70
CA MET A 1 -3.88 -27.85 17.94
C MET A 1 -5.09 -27.25 18.64
N CYS A 2 -5.13 -25.93 18.85
CA CYS A 2 -6.22 -25.23 19.54
C CYS A 2 -7.40 -24.85 18.63
N TRP A 3 -7.40 -25.33 17.39
CA TRP A 3 -8.42 -24.95 16.40
C TRP A 3 -9.66 -25.81 16.59
N ARG A 4 -10.84 -25.21 16.36
CA ARG A 4 -12.13 -25.91 16.38
C ARG A 4 -12.73 -25.97 14.98
N ILE A 5 -13.56 -26.98 14.72
CA ILE A 5 -14.33 -27.06 13.47
C ILE A 5 -15.44 -26.01 13.55
N ALA A 6 -15.45 -25.06 12.61
CA ALA A 6 -16.51 -24.07 12.48
C ALA A 6 -17.67 -24.57 11.61
N GLU A 7 -17.35 -25.27 10.52
CA GLU A 7 -18.34 -25.86 9.60
C GLU A 7 -17.70 -27.06 8.90
N LYS A 8 -18.51 -28.08 8.60
CA LYS A 8 -18.09 -29.22 7.79
C LYS A 8 -19.20 -29.59 6.81
N ARG A 9 -18.88 -29.58 5.51
CA ARG A 9 -19.79 -30.02 4.43
C ARG A 9 -19.04 -30.90 3.44
N ASN A 10 -19.54 -32.12 3.23
CA ASN A 10 -18.89 -33.13 2.39
C ASN A 10 -17.40 -33.30 2.77
N GLN A 11 -16.50 -32.94 1.86
CA GLN A 11 -15.04 -33.01 2.03
C GLN A 11 -14.41 -31.67 2.46
N THR A 12 -15.20 -30.60 2.59
CA THR A 12 -14.72 -29.28 3.01
C THR A 12 -14.91 -29.10 4.52
N VAL A 13 -13.82 -28.75 5.22
CA VAL A 13 -13.83 -28.44 6.65
C VAL A 13 -13.26 -27.05 6.86
N ILE A 14 -14.02 -26.18 7.51
CA ILE A 14 -13.57 -24.85 7.91
C ILE A 14 -13.14 -24.92 9.38
N TRP A 15 -11.88 -24.56 9.63
CA TRP A 15 -11.31 -24.51 10.97
C TRP A 15 -11.25 -23.06 11.46
N GLN A 16 -11.53 -22.86 12.74
CA GLN A 16 -11.44 -21.55 13.39
C GLN A 16 -10.36 -21.59 14.47
N LYS A 17 -9.47 -20.59 14.41
CA LYS A 17 -8.48 -20.31 15.46
C LYS A 17 -9.19 -19.87 16.76
N PRO A 18 -8.62 -20.14 17.94
CA PRO A 18 -9.17 -19.62 19.20
C PRO A 18 -9.20 -18.09 19.18
N LEU A 19 -10.11 -17.49 19.95
CA LEU A 19 -10.23 -16.03 20.05
C LEU A 19 -9.36 -15.43 21.18
N THR A 20 -8.72 -16.29 21.96
CA THR A 20 -7.93 -15.95 23.14
C THR A 20 -6.69 -16.84 23.21
N ASN A 21 -5.73 -16.47 24.07
CA ASN A 21 -4.54 -17.27 24.31
C ASN A 21 -4.77 -18.46 25.26
N ASP A 22 -5.95 -18.60 25.87
CA ASP A 22 -6.24 -19.58 26.95
C ASP A 22 -5.81 -21.01 26.58
N CYS A 23 -6.30 -21.51 25.45
CA CYS A 23 -5.96 -22.86 24.99
C CYS A 23 -4.45 -23.03 24.73
N TYR A 24 -3.78 -21.98 24.28
CA TYR A 24 -2.34 -22.04 24.04
C TYR A 24 -1.52 -22.07 25.33
N MET A 25 -1.98 -21.36 26.37
CA MET A 25 -1.34 -21.31 27.69
C MET A 25 -1.56 -22.62 28.49
N GLU A 26 -2.65 -23.33 28.23
CA GLU A 26 -2.96 -24.63 28.86
C GLU A 26 -2.21 -25.82 28.25
N ARG A 27 -1.35 -25.61 27.25
CA ARG A 27 -0.61 -26.68 26.57
C ARG A 27 0.44 -27.30 27.49
N GLU A 28 0.60 -28.62 27.41
CA GLU A 28 1.63 -29.34 28.16
C GLU A 28 3.05 -28.84 27.80
N PRO A 29 3.97 -28.75 28.77
CA PRO A 29 5.37 -28.39 28.51
C PRO A 29 5.99 -29.32 27.46
N GLY A 30 6.69 -28.73 26.47
CA GLY A 30 7.32 -29.48 25.38
C GLY A 30 6.44 -29.74 24.16
N THR A 31 5.17 -29.30 24.16
CA THR A 31 4.28 -29.42 22.98
C THR A 31 4.85 -28.66 21.78
N GLN A 32 4.95 -29.33 20.63
CA GLN A 32 5.41 -28.74 19.36
C GLN A 32 4.23 -28.28 18.48
N PRO A 33 4.36 -27.16 17.73
CA PRO A 33 5.42 -26.13 17.85
C PRO A 33 5.28 -25.31 19.15
N PRO A 34 6.38 -24.80 19.73
CA PRO A 34 6.34 -23.95 20.93
C PRO A 34 5.62 -22.62 20.67
N LEU A 35 5.35 -21.86 21.73
CA LEU A 35 5.00 -20.45 21.59
C LEU A 35 6.24 -19.63 21.23
N CYS A 36 6.04 -18.59 20.41
CA CYS A 36 7.12 -17.65 20.10
C CYS A 36 7.58 -16.93 21.36
N ARG A 37 8.82 -16.44 21.36
CA ARG A 37 9.36 -15.71 22.50
C ARG A 37 8.61 -14.39 22.69
N SER A 38 8.64 -13.84 23.90
CA SER A 38 7.93 -12.59 24.21
C SER A 38 8.54 -11.35 23.53
N ASP A 39 9.79 -11.44 23.08
CA ASP A 39 10.50 -10.41 22.32
C ASP A 39 10.34 -10.57 20.80
N ASP A 40 9.63 -11.61 20.34
CA ASP A 40 9.29 -11.79 18.92
C ASP A 40 8.16 -10.84 18.53
N ASP A 41 8.41 -10.01 17.52
CA ASP A 41 7.41 -9.08 16.98
C ASP A 41 6.65 -9.75 15.83
N PRO A 42 5.37 -10.16 16.03
CA PRO A 42 4.60 -10.85 15.01
C PRO A 42 4.25 -9.97 13.80
N ASP A 43 4.36 -8.64 13.92
CA ASP A 43 4.12 -7.71 12.82
C ASP A 43 5.40 -7.46 11.99
N LYS A 44 6.58 -7.93 12.45
CA LYS A 44 7.85 -7.74 11.73
C LYS A 44 7.99 -8.74 10.58
N VAL A 45 7.85 -8.25 9.34
CA VAL A 45 7.74 -9.11 8.14
C VAL A 45 8.93 -9.03 7.19
N TRP A 46 9.83 -8.07 7.32
CA TRP A 46 10.95 -7.88 6.38
C TRP A 46 12.30 -8.29 6.97
N GLY A 47 13.04 -9.12 6.24
CA GLY A 47 14.38 -9.57 6.67
C GLY A 47 14.39 -10.39 7.96
N VAL A 48 13.24 -10.92 8.39
CA VAL A 48 13.10 -11.74 9.60
C VAL A 48 13.13 -13.21 9.22
N GLN A 49 13.91 -14.00 9.98
CA GLN A 49 13.93 -15.45 9.81
C GLN A 49 12.65 -16.05 10.39
N MET A 50 11.96 -16.88 9.60
CA MET A 50 10.79 -17.60 10.08
C MET A 50 11.17 -18.60 11.18
N GLU A 51 10.47 -18.54 12.30
CA GLU A 51 10.58 -19.50 13.39
C GLU A 51 9.42 -20.50 13.38
N ALA A 52 9.68 -21.75 13.76
CA ALA A 52 8.66 -22.78 13.87
C ALA A 52 7.92 -22.68 15.22
N CYS A 53 7.27 -21.54 15.47
CA CYS A 53 6.55 -21.23 16.71
C CYS A 53 5.15 -20.66 16.43
N ILE A 54 4.31 -20.56 17.48
CA ILE A 54 2.98 -19.93 17.42
C ILE A 54 3.04 -18.60 18.16
N SER A 55 2.82 -17.50 17.45
CA SER A 55 2.72 -16.17 18.05
C SER A 55 1.42 -16.06 18.85
N PRO A 56 1.47 -15.69 20.15
CA PRO A 56 0.28 -15.43 20.94
C PRO A 56 -0.44 -14.18 20.44
N TYR A 57 -1.74 -14.08 20.71
CA TYR A 57 -2.50 -12.84 20.54
C TYR A 57 -1.94 -11.74 21.45
N SER A 58 -2.03 -10.50 20.99
CA SER A 58 -1.71 -9.32 21.82
C SER A 58 -2.61 -9.28 23.07
N ASP A 59 -2.16 -8.59 24.12
CA ASP A 59 -2.97 -8.40 25.33
C ASP A 59 -4.32 -7.73 25.03
N HIS A 60 -4.35 -6.83 24.04
CA HIS A 60 -5.58 -6.21 23.56
C HIS A 60 -6.52 -7.26 22.96
N ASP A 61 -6.04 -8.00 21.96
CA ASP A 61 -6.87 -8.95 21.20
C ASP A 61 -7.36 -10.10 22.08
N HIS A 62 -6.51 -10.53 23.01
CA HIS A 62 -6.84 -11.52 24.02
C HIS A 62 -8.00 -11.03 24.91
N LYS A 63 -7.99 -9.76 25.36
CA LYS A 63 -9.05 -9.19 26.20
C LYS A 63 -10.36 -9.00 25.45
N VAL A 64 -10.32 -8.50 24.22
CA VAL A 64 -11.52 -8.22 23.42
C VAL A 64 -12.06 -9.45 22.68
N LYS A 65 -11.38 -10.60 22.80
CA LYS A 65 -11.75 -11.90 22.19
C LYS A 65 -11.88 -11.80 20.67
N GLY A 66 -10.91 -11.15 20.04
CA GLY A 66 -10.92 -10.83 18.61
C GLY A 66 -10.06 -9.61 18.34
N SER A 67 -10.29 -8.93 17.23
CA SER A 67 -9.49 -7.75 16.86
C SER A 67 -10.09 -6.41 17.32
N GLY A 68 -11.33 -6.40 17.83
CA GLY A 68 -12.03 -5.15 18.16
C GLY A 68 -12.35 -4.26 16.95
N LEU A 69 -12.16 -4.76 15.73
CA LEU A 69 -12.37 -3.99 14.51
C LEU A 69 -13.85 -3.88 14.15
N ALA A 70 -14.23 -2.74 13.57
CA ALA A 70 -15.56 -2.54 12.99
C ALA A 70 -15.85 -3.59 11.89
N PRO A 71 -17.13 -3.93 11.65
CA PRO A 71 -17.52 -4.80 10.55
C PRO A 71 -17.29 -4.11 9.19
N TRP A 72 -17.08 -4.91 8.15
CA TRP A 72 -17.09 -4.41 6.77
C TRP A 72 -18.53 -3.98 6.39
N PRO A 73 -18.73 -2.85 5.68
CA PRO A 73 -17.72 -1.97 5.07
C PRO A 73 -17.22 -0.82 5.97
N SER A 74 -17.84 -0.57 7.13
CA SER A 74 -17.48 0.54 8.03
C SER A 74 -16.02 0.51 8.48
N ARG A 75 -15.41 -0.68 8.53
CA ARG A 75 -13.99 -0.89 8.82
C ARG A 75 -13.04 -0.01 8.01
N LEU A 76 -13.37 0.29 6.75
CA LEU A 76 -12.48 1.01 5.85
C LEU A 76 -12.13 2.44 6.33
N THR A 77 -13.07 3.08 7.03
CA THR A 77 -12.96 4.47 7.49
C THR A 77 -13.04 4.60 9.02
N ALA A 78 -13.24 3.50 9.74
CA ALA A 78 -13.23 3.51 11.20
C ALA A 78 -11.78 3.51 11.71
N ALA A 79 -11.49 4.37 12.70
CA ALA A 79 -10.21 4.40 13.38
C ALA A 79 -9.89 3.05 14.04
N PRO A 80 -8.79 2.36 13.66
CA PRO A 80 -8.46 1.06 14.23
C PRO A 80 -7.84 1.19 15.64
N PRO A 81 -8.05 0.21 16.55
CA PRO A 81 -7.50 0.27 17.91
C PRO A 81 -5.98 0.38 17.96
N ARG A 82 -5.29 -0.20 16.97
CA ARG A 82 -3.81 -0.21 16.88
C ARG A 82 -3.19 1.12 16.44
N LEU A 83 -3.97 2.19 16.26
CA LEU A 83 -3.41 3.54 16.08
C LEU A 83 -2.51 3.96 17.24
N ALA A 84 -2.87 3.56 18.46
CA ALA A 84 -2.13 3.88 19.67
C ALA A 84 -0.69 3.35 19.66
N ASP A 85 -0.42 2.23 18.97
CA ASP A 85 0.91 1.63 18.82
C ASP A 85 1.90 2.59 18.13
N PHE A 86 1.39 3.54 17.35
CA PHE A 86 2.16 4.55 16.62
C PHE A 86 2.05 5.94 17.25
N GLY A 87 1.31 6.08 18.36
CA GLY A 87 1.02 7.38 18.98
C GLY A 87 0.05 8.25 18.18
N TYR A 88 -0.73 7.67 17.25
CA TYR A 88 -1.74 8.41 16.51
C TYR A 88 -3.05 8.51 17.30
N SER A 89 -3.66 9.69 17.30
CA SER A 89 -5.02 9.88 17.83
C SER A 89 -6.08 9.58 16.76
N ASN A 90 -7.32 9.37 17.18
CA ASN A 90 -8.43 9.19 16.26
C ASN A 90 -8.63 10.43 15.38
N GLU A 91 -8.47 11.63 15.95
CA GLU A 91 -8.59 12.89 15.21
C GLU A 91 -7.52 13.03 14.14
N MET A 92 -6.28 12.57 14.40
CA MET A 92 -5.21 12.57 13.39
C MET A 92 -5.56 11.64 12.22
N PHE A 93 -6.12 10.46 12.51
CA PHE A 93 -6.54 9.49 11.49
C PHE A 93 -7.73 10.00 10.65
N GLU A 94 -8.71 10.61 11.30
CA GLU A 94 -9.87 11.22 10.64
C GLU A 94 -9.42 12.35 9.71
N LYS A 95 -8.57 13.25 10.20
CA LYS A 95 -7.99 14.34 9.40
C LYS A 95 -7.19 13.81 8.21
N ASP A 96 -6.33 12.81 8.42
CA ASP A 96 -5.58 12.19 7.32
C ASP A 96 -6.53 11.58 6.27
N THR A 97 -7.58 10.89 6.70
CA THR A 97 -8.60 10.32 5.80
C THR A 97 -9.33 11.39 4.98
N GLU A 98 -9.70 12.52 5.60
CA GLU A 98 -10.35 13.66 4.92
C GLU A 98 -9.41 14.33 3.90
N VAL A 99 -8.16 14.57 4.29
CA VAL A 99 -7.14 15.15 3.41
C VAL A 99 -6.93 14.26 2.17
N TRP A 100 -6.83 12.94 2.35
CA TRP A 100 -6.67 12.01 1.23
C TRP A 100 -7.90 11.91 0.33
N GLN A 101 -9.11 12.08 0.85
CA GLN A 101 -10.32 12.18 0.02
C GLN A 101 -10.22 13.37 -0.94
N GLY A 102 -9.90 14.57 -0.43
CA GLY A 102 -9.72 15.75 -1.27
C GLY A 102 -8.59 15.60 -2.30
N ARG A 103 -7.46 14.99 -1.90
CA ARG A 103 -6.34 14.72 -2.81
C ARG A 103 -6.70 13.78 -3.95
N VAL A 104 -7.40 12.67 -3.63
CA VAL A 104 -7.85 11.70 -4.64
C VAL A 104 -8.85 12.33 -5.60
N GLU A 105 -9.76 13.17 -5.11
CA GLU A 105 -10.68 13.93 -5.97
C GLU A 105 -9.92 14.83 -6.95
N ASN A 106 -8.91 15.57 -6.47
CA ASN A 106 -8.06 16.39 -7.32
C ASN A 106 -7.32 15.55 -8.38
N TYR A 107 -6.73 14.43 -7.99
CA TYR A 107 -6.07 13.52 -8.94
C TYR A 107 -7.02 13.00 -10.02
N TRP A 108 -8.23 12.61 -9.62
CA TRP A 108 -9.24 12.14 -10.58
C TRP A 108 -9.68 13.25 -11.53
N ASN A 109 -9.79 14.49 -11.05
CA ASN A 109 -10.11 15.64 -11.89
C ASN A 109 -9.01 15.89 -12.93
N LEU A 110 -7.73 15.85 -12.54
CA LEU A 110 -6.59 16.01 -13.44
C LEU A 110 -6.49 14.86 -14.47
N LEU A 111 -6.87 13.64 -14.08
CA LEU A 111 -6.87 12.48 -14.98
C LEU A 111 -8.09 12.43 -15.91
N SER A 112 -9.21 13.04 -15.52
CA SER A 112 -10.50 12.94 -16.22
C SER A 112 -10.46 13.21 -17.73
N PRO A 113 -9.59 14.08 -18.29
CA PRO A 113 -9.52 14.26 -19.74
C PRO A 113 -8.90 13.07 -20.49
N LYS A 114 -8.17 12.19 -19.80
CA LYS A 114 -7.46 11.04 -20.35
C LYS A 114 -8.04 9.70 -19.94
N ILE A 115 -8.85 9.66 -18.89
CA ILE A 115 -9.44 8.43 -18.38
C ILE A 115 -10.97 8.43 -18.54
N SER A 116 -11.50 7.28 -18.94
CA SER A 116 -12.93 6.98 -18.90
C SER A 116 -13.20 5.86 -17.89
N SER A 117 -14.47 5.51 -17.69
CA SER A 117 -14.84 4.33 -16.90
C SER A 117 -14.06 3.10 -17.39
N ASN A 118 -13.50 2.32 -16.45
CA ASN A 118 -12.69 1.13 -16.71
C ASN A 118 -11.30 1.35 -17.32
N THR A 119 -10.84 2.59 -17.49
CA THR A 119 -9.47 2.86 -17.96
C THR A 119 -8.41 2.42 -16.95
N VAL A 120 -8.68 2.61 -15.66
CA VAL A 120 -7.82 2.19 -14.56
C VAL A 120 -8.57 1.24 -13.64
N ARG A 121 -7.96 0.12 -13.27
CA ARG A 121 -8.56 -0.89 -12.38
C ARG A 121 -7.61 -1.34 -11.28
N ASN A 122 -6.32 -1.48 -11.59
CA ASN A 122 -5.30 -1.98 -10.67
C ASN A 122 -4.33 -0.86 -10.31
N LEU A 123 -4.43 -0.39 -9.08
CA LEU A 123 -3.60 0.68 -8.55
C LEU A 123 -2.57 0.12 -7.58
N MET A 124 -1.42 0.78 -7.50
CA MET A 124 -0.45 0.59 -6.43
C MET A 124 -0.19 1.94 -5.76
N ASP A 125 -0.40 1.98 -4.46
CA ASP A 125 0.08 3.05 -3.61
C ASP A 125 1.46 2.67 -3.09
N MET A 126 2.50 3.31 -3.62
CA MET A 126 3.88 2.93 -3.34
C MET A 126 4.32 3.30 -1.92
N LYS A 127 3.58 4.21 -1.25
CA LYS A 127 3.85 4.64 0.12
C LYS A 127 2.54 4.92 0.85
N ALA A 128 1.89 3.84 1.30
CA ALA A 128 0.52 3.88 1.78
C ALA A 128 0.30 4.50 3.15
N ASN A 129 1.34 4.63 3.99
CA ASN A 129 1.22 5.11 5.37
C ASN A 129 0.03 4.44 6.10
N MET A 130 -1.07 5.15 6.40
CA MET A 130 -2.26 4.59 7.06
C MET A 130 -3.30 3.97 6.11
N GLY A 131 -3.04 3.90 4.81
CA GLY A 131 -3.94 3.34 3.78
C GLY A 131 -5.05 4.29 3.34
N SER A 132 -4.91 5.58 3.64
CA SER A 132 -5.96 6.57 3.41
C SER A 132 -6.18 6.90 1.93
N PHE A 133 -5.13 6.85 1.10
CA PHE A 133 -5.29 6.91 -0.36
C PHE A 133 -6.15 5.76 -0.88
N GLY A 134 -5.87 4.53 -0.45
CA GLY A 134 -6.68 3.35 -0.80
C GLY A 134 -8.12 3.46 -0.32
N ALA A 135 -8.34 3.97 0.90
CA ALA A 135 -9.68 4.18 1.45
C ALA A 135 -10.47 5.30 0.75
N ALA A 136 -9.80 6.36 0.30
CA ALA A 136 -10.40 7.45 -0.47
C ALA A 136 -10.91 6.99 -1.85
N LEU A 137 -10.42 5.85 -2.34
CA LEU A 137 -10.84 5.25 -3.61
C LEU A 137 -12.06 4.32 -3.51
N LYS A 138 -12.72 4.23 -2.34
CA LYS A 138 -13.84 3.30 -2.09
C LYS A 138 -14.98 3.37 -3.13
N ASP A 139 -15.24 4.56 -3.67
CA ASP A 139 -16.33 4.81 -4.63
C ASP A 139 -15.84 4.72 -6.09
N LYS A 140 -14.56 4.40 -6.29
CA LYS A 140 -13.97 4.09 -7.59
C LYS A 140 -13.94 2.57 -7.73
N ASP A 141 -14.31 2.07 -8.91
CA ASP A 141 -14.32 0.63 -9.20
C ASP A 141 -12.88 0.13 -9.49
N VAL A 142 -12.01 0.26 -8.49
CA VAL A 142 -10.58 -0.01 -8.53
C VAL A 142 -10.12 -0.81 -7.32
N TRP A 143 -9.02 -1.53 -7.49
CA TRP A 143 -8.29 -2.23 -6.46
C TRP A 143 -6.96 -1.53 -6.20
N VAL A 144 -6.52 -1.48 -4.94
CA VAL A 144 -5.28 -0.80 -4.55
C VAL A 144 -4.37 -1.76 -3.77
N MET A 145 -3.16 -2.00 -4.30
CA MET A 145 -2.06 -2.58 -3.55
C MET A 145 -1.37 -1.49 -2.72
N ASN A 146 -1.47 -1.58 -1.40
CA ASN A 146 -0.90 -0.60 -0.47
C ASN A 146 0.50 -1.06 -0.04
N VAL A 147 1.55 -0.34 -0.41
CA VAL A 147 2.93 -0.68 -0.06
C VAL A 147 3.41 0.21 1.08
N VAL A 148 3.89 -0.40 2.15
CA VAL A 148 4.52 0.29 3.28
C VAL A 148 6.04 0.16 3.12
N PRO A 149 6.78 1.28 2.97
CA PRO A 149 8.24 1.21 2.93
C PRO A 149 8.82 0.61 4.21
N GLU A 150 9.77 -0.30 4.07
CA GLU A 150 10.36 -1.03 5.20
C GLU A 150 11.10 -0.16 6.22
N ASP A 151 11.64 0.96 5.77
CA ASP A 151 12.43 1.89 6.59
C ASP A 151 11.58 2.84 7.44
N GLY A 152 10.26 2.84 7.23
CA GLY A 152 9.31 3.67 7.95
C GLY A 152 8.68 2.95 9.15
N PRO A 153 7.75 3.63 9.85
CA PRO A 153 6.86 2.95 10.77
C PRO A 153 6.11 1.83 10.04
N ASN A 154 6.10 0.62 10.60
CA ASN A 154 5.44 -0.54 10.01
C ASN A 154 3.91 -0.44 10.15
N THR A 155 3.31 0.48 9.41
CA THR A 155 1.87 0.75 9.41
C THR A 155 1.06 -0.29 8.64
N LEU A 156 1.68 -1.37 8.15
CA LEU A 156 1.01 -2.44 7.41
C LEU A 156 -0.15 -3.04 8.23
N LYS A 157 0.00 -3.10 9.55
CA LYS A 157 -1.07 -3.52 10.44
C LYS A 157 -2.32 -2.63 10.38
N LEU A 158 -2.16 -1.32 10.21
CA LEU A 158 -3.28 -0.39 10.04
C LEU A 158 -3.98 -0.61 8.70
N ILE A 159 -3.23 -0.93 7.64
CA ILE A 159 -3.78 -1.30 6.33
C ILE A 159 -4.72 -2.52 6.49
N TYR A 160 -4.25 -3.57 7.16
CA TYR A 160 -5.04 -4.78 7.40
C TYR A 160 -6.24 -4.53 8.32
N ASP A 161 -6.08 -3.69 9.35
CA ASP A 161 -7.17 -3.33 10.26
C ASP A 161 -8.30 -2.57 9.56
N ARG A 162 -8.00 -1.82 8.49
CA ARG A 162 -9.00 -1.20 7.62
C ARG A 162 -9.65 -2.17 6.64
N GLY A 163 -9.18 -3.42 6.58
CA GLY A 163 -9.62 -4.42 5.60
C GLY A 163 -9.02 -4.22 4.20
N LEU A 164 -7.96 -3.41 4.10
CA LEU A 164 -7.19 -3.25 2.87
C LEU A 164 -6.12 -4.34 2.77
N ILE A 165 -5.58 -4.48 1.57
CA ILE A 165 -4.47 -5.37 1.28
C ILE A 165 -3.18 -4.56 1.13
N GLY A 166 -2.06 -5.15 1.50
CA GLY A 166 -0.78 -4.47 1.38
C GLY A 166 0.42 -5.38 1.56
N SER A 167 1.60 -4.79 1.41
CA SER A 167 2.89 -5.44 1.63
C SER A 167 3.89 -4.44 2.18
N VAL A 168 4.90 -4.93 2.90
CA VAL A 168 6.13 -4.16 3.15
C VAL A 168 7.07 -4.32 1.96
N HIS A 169 7.82 -3.28 1.60
CA HIS A 169 8.84 -3.36 0.55
C HIS A 169 10.00 -2.38 0.75
N ASN A 170 11.19 -2.76 0.29
CA ASN A 170 12.33 -1.86 0.14
C ASN A 170 12.46 -1.40 -1.32
N TRP A 171 12.12 -0.13 -1.58
CA TRP A 171 12.16 0.47 -2.92
C TRP A 171 13.56 0.68 -3.52
N CYS A 172 14.63 0.37 -2.79
CA CYS A 172 15.98 0.23 -3.37
C CYS A 172 16.15 -1.12 -4.10
N GLN A 173 15.12 -1.97 -4.09
CA GLN A 173 15.08 -3.27 -4.75
C GLN A 173 13.83 -3.38 -5.63
N ALA A 174 13.89 -4.29 -6.61
CA ALA A 174 12.75 -4.58 -7.48
C ALA A 174 11.59 -5.19 -6.66
N PHE A 175 10.36 -4.74 -6.94
CA PHE A 175 9.16 -5.24 -6.29
C PHE A 175 8.79 -6.61 -6.84
N SER A 176 8.47 -7.56 -5.96
CA SER A 176 8.12 -8.93 -6.33
C SER A 176 6.72 -9.03 -6.96
N THR A 177 6.61 -8.58 -8.20
CA THR A 177 5.39 -8.63 -9.01
C THR A 177 5.72 -8.85 -10.47
N TYR A 178 4.73 -9.35 -11.22
CA TYR A 178 4.87 -9.53 -12.66
C TYR A 178 5.02 -8.16 -13.35
N PRO A 179 5.81 -8.04 -14.43
CA PRO A 179 5.85 -6.82 -15.21
C PRO A 179 4.45 -6.43 -15.71
N ARG A 180 4.16 -5.13 -15.84
CA ARG A 180 2.90 -4.59 -16.41
C ARG A 180 1.64 -5.02 -15.63
N THR A 181 1.74 -5.05 -14.30
CA THR A 181 0.64 -5.43 -13.40
C THR A 181 -0.33 -4.28 -13.12
N TYR A 182 0.17 -3.06 -12.95
CA TYR A 182 -0.64 -1.93 -12.48
C TYR A 182 -0.99 -0.96 -13.61
N ASP A 183 -2.20 -0.43 -13.57
CA ASP A 183 -2.70 0.58 -14.50
C ASP A 183 -2.36 2.00 -14.00
N LEU A 184 -2.20 2.17 -12.69
CA LEU A 184 -1.77 3.42 -12.09
C LEU A 184 -0.85 3.20 -10.88
N LEU A 185 0.27 3.92 -10.84
CA LEU A 185 1.16 4.01 -9.68
C LEU A 185 0.99 5.36 -9.00
N HIS A 186 0.77 5.35 -7.68
CA HIS A 186 0.78 6.54 -6.85
C HIS A 186 2.08 6.59 -6.06
N ALA A 187 2.89 7.61 -6.35
CA ALA A 187 4.24 7.81 -5.85
C ALA A 187 4.30 9.12 -5.05
N TRP A 188 3.96 9.04 -3.76
CA TRP A 188 4.06 10.16 -2.84
C TRP A 188 5.42 10.17 -2.14
N THR A 189 6.21 11.23 -2.33
CA THR A 189 7.55 11.48 -1.73
C THR A 189 8.58 10.36 -1.86
N ILE A 190 8.27 9.30 -2.60
CA ILE A 190 9.07 8.08 -2.63
C ILE A 190 10.41 8.28 -3.34
N VAL A 191 10.46 9.16 -4.34
CA VAL A 191 11.70 9.47 -5.06
C VAL A 191 12.63 10.27 -4.14
N SER A 192 12.11 11.26 -3.41
CA SER A 192 12.85 11.94 -2.33
C SER A 192 13.41 10.95 -1.30
N ASP A 193 12.63 9.96 -0.87
CA ASP A 193 13.08 8.95 0.10
C ASP A 193 14.20 8.05 -0.44
N ILE A 194 14.12 7.65 -1.72
CA ILE A 194 15.18 6.86 -2.37
C ILE A 194 16.48 7.64 -2.45
N VAL A 195 16.42 8.91 -2.85
CA VAL A 195 17.60 9.78 -2.90
C VAL A 195 18.22 9.96 -1.51
N ARG A 196 17.40 10.15 -0.47
CA ARG A 196 17.87 10.29 0.93
C ARG A 196 18.59 9.04 1.45
N LYS A 197 18.32 7.88 0.88
CA LYS A 197 18.95 6.59 1.24
C LYS A 197 20.18 6.25 0.41
N ASP A 198 20.65 7.15 -0.44
CA ASP A 198 21.73 6.90 -1.40
C ASP A 198 21.42 5.73 -2.35
N CYS A 199 20.14 5.47 -2.62
CA CYS A 199 19.70 4.52 -3.64
C CYS A 199 19.49 5.23 -4.99
N SER A 200 19.63 4.51 -6.10
CA SER A 200 19.48 5.11 -7.43
C SER A 200 18.00 5.45 -7.72
N PRO A 201 17.66 6.74 -7.91
CA PRO A 201 16.33 7.12 -8.39
C PRO A 201 16.07 6.61 -9.82
N GLU A 202 17.10 6.42 -10.65
CA GLU A 202 16.97 5.81 -11.97
C GLU A 202 16.49 4.35 -11.88
N ASP A 203 17.04 3.56 -10.96
CA ASP A 203 16.61 2.18 -10.73
C ASP A 203 15.14 2.12 -10.30
N LEU A 204 14.70 3.06 -9.44
CA LEU A 204 13.29 3.18 -9.07
C LEU A 204 12.41 3.51 -10.30
N LEU A 205 12.83 4.46 -11.15
CA LEU A 205 12.06 4.82 -12.35
C LEU A 205 11.96 3.65 -13.35
N ILE A 206 13.02 2.86 -13.50
CA ILE A 206 13.02 1.63 -14.31
C ILE A 206 12.08 0.58 -13.72
N GLU A 207 12.09 0.41 -12.39
CA GLU A 207 11.19 -0.50 -11.71
C GLU A 207 9.72 -0.09 -11.86
N MET A 208 9.43 1.21 -11.73
CA MET A 208 8.11 1.78 -11.99
C MET A 208 7.68 1.52 -13.44
N ASP A 209 8.58 1.71 -14.42
CA ASP A 209 8.28 1.39 -15.82
C ASP A 209 7.98 -0.11 -16.00
N ARG A 210 8.76 -0.98 -15.36
CA ARG A 210 8.60 -2.44 -15.47
C ARG A 210 7.23 -2.89 -14.98
N ILE A 211 6.75 -2.40 -13.84
CA ILE A 211 5.48 -2.84 -13.22
C ILE A 211 4.25 -2.13 -13.79
N LEU A 212 4.43 -0.97 -14.42
CA LEU A 212 3.35 -0.21 -15.04
C LEU A 212 2.95 -0.81 -16.40
N ARG A 213 1.65 -1.00 -16.59
CA ARG A 213 1.06 -1.44 -17.86
C ARG A 213 1.29 -0.38 -18.95
N PRO A 214 1.50 -0.75 -20.23
CA PRO A 214 1.44 0.22 -21.33
C PRO A 214 0.14 1.02 -21.26
N THR A 215 0.18 2.31 -21.58
CA THR A 215 -0.92 3.28 -21.44
C THR A 215 -1.32 3.63 -20.00
N GLY A 216 -0.71 3.00 -19.00
CA GLY A 216 -0.93 3.28 -17.59
C GLY A 216 -0.34 4.63 -17.16
N PHE A 217 -0.71 5.05 -15.95
CA PHE A 217 -0.41 6.37 -15.40
C PHE A 217 0.51 6.28 -14.18
N VAL A 218 1.29 7.33 -13.94
CA VAL A 218 1.96 7.54 -12.66
C VAL A 218 1.59 8.92 -12.15
N ILE A 219 1.19 8.98 -10.88
CA ILE A 219 1.01 10.22 -10.15
C ILE A 219 2.23 10.38 -9.24
N PHE A 220 3.08 11.33 -9.54
CA PHE A 220 4.12 11.79 -8.62
C PHE A 220 3.57 12.94 -7.79
N ARG A 221 3.76 12.87 -6.48
CA ARG A 221 3.61 14.01 -5.57
C ARG A 221 4.91 14.15 -4.79
N ASP A 222 5.72 15.12 -5.18
CA ASP A 222 7.04 15.36 -4.59
C ASP A 222 7.46 16.81 -4.81
N LYS A 223 8.60 17.20 -4.25
CA LYS A 223 9.14 18.56 -4.34
C LYS A 223 9.51 18.92 -5.77
N GLN A 224 9.39 20.19 -6.13
CA GLN A 224 9.74 20.71 -7.45
C GLN A 224 11.08 20.21 -8.03
N PRO A 225 12.22 20.21 -7.28
CA PRO A 225 13.50 19.73 -7.82
C PRO A 225 13.49 18.26 -8.22
N VAL A 226 12.69 17.43 -7.53
CA VAL A 226 12.54 16.00 -7.83
C VAL A 226 11.71 15.80 -9.08
N ILE A 227 10.61 16.56 -9.23
CA ILE A 227 9.81 16.53 -10.45
C ILE A 227 10.65 16.96 -11.67
N ASP A 228 11.47 18.00 -11.55
CA ASP A 228 12.35 18.45 -12.64
C ASP A 228 13.46 17.44 -12.95
N TYR A 229 13.91 16.67 -11.96
CA TYR A 229 14.78 15.54 -12.18
C TYR A 229 14.08 14.43 -12.98
N ILE A 230 12.87 14.02 -12.60
CA ILE A 230 12.07 12.99 -13.30
C ILE A 230 11.81 13.39 -14.76
N LYS A 231 11.50 14.66 -15.03
CA LYS A 231 11.24 15.18 -16.39
C LYS A 231 12.37 14.89 -17.37
N LYS A 232 13.63 14.79 -16.91
CA LYS A 232 14.79 14.48 -17.77
C LYS A 232 14.74 13.08 -18.36
N TYR A 233 14.03 12.14 -17.73
CA TYR A 233 13.99 10.73 -18.13
C TYR A 233 12.73 10.33 -18.90
N LEU A 234 11.77 11.25 -19.08
CA LEU A 234 10.49 10.95 -19.75
C LEU A 234 10.69 10.36 -21.16
N ALA A 235 11.56 10.98 -21.96
CA ALA A 235 11.83 10.51 -23.31
C ALA A 235 12.48 9.11 -23.31
N ALA A 236 13.43 8.86 -22.40
CA ALA A 236 14.12 7.58 -22.31
C ALA A 236 13.19 6.44 -21.86
N LEU A 237 12.19 6.73 -21.02
CA LEU A 237 11.22 5.76 -20.51
C LEU A 237 9.96 5.67 -21.39
N HIS A 238 9.89 6.43 -22.49
CA HIS A 238 8.68 6.56 -23.31
C HIS A 238 7.44 6.98 -22.51
N TRP A 239 7.62 7.94 -21.61
CA TRP A 239 6.55 8.54 -20.82
C TRP A 239 6.20 9.93 -21.37
N GLU A 240 4.92 10.29 -21.32
CA GLU A 240 4.42 11.61 -21.72
C GLU A 240 3.83 12.33 -20.49
N ALA A 241 4.13 13.61 -20.35
CA ALA A 241 3.49 14.46 -19.35
C ALA A 241 2.00 14.66 -19.67
N VAL A 242 1.13 14.44 -18.69
CA VAL A 242 -0.33 14.61 -18.81
C VAL A 242 -0.79 15.89 -18.11
N ALA A 243 -0.36 16.09 -16.88
CA ALA A 243 -0.75 17.23 -16.06
C ALA A 243 0.35 17.60 -15.07
N THR A 244 0.42 18.88 -14.70
CA THR A 244 1.25 19.37 -13.60
C THR A 244 0.43 20.40 -12.84
N ALA A 245 0.35 20.28 -11.52
CA ALA A 245 -0.39 21.20 -10.67
C ALA A 245 0.35 21.39 -9.34
N ASP A 246 0.31 22.62 -8.81
CA ASP A 246 0.84 22.91 -7.48
C ASP A 246 -0.14 22.38 -6.42
N SER A 247 0.37 21.85 -5.30
CA SER A 247 -0.47 21.36 -4.19
C SER A 247 -1.01 22.48 -3.28
N SER A 248 -0.95 23.74 -3.72
CA SER A 248 -1.21 24.95 -2.91
C SER A 248 -2.63 25.08 -2.35
N SER A 249 -3.53 24.14 -2.66
CA SER A 249 -4.85 24.02 -2.03
C SER A 249 -4.87 23.26 -0.70
N ASP A 250 -3.80 22.54 -0.34
CA ASP A 250 -3.73 21.77 0.91
C ASP A 250 -3.17 22.67 2.04
N SER A 251 -4.04 23.17 2.92
CA SER A 251 -3.68 24.11 3.99
C SER A 251 -2.91 23.52 5.18
N ASP A 252 -2.09 22.48 4.97
CA ASP A 252 -1.25 21.89 6.04
C ASP A 252 0.13 21.46 5.50
N GLN A 253 1.16 22.13 6.03
CA GLN A 253 2.61 21.82 6.13
C GLN A 253 3.43 21.36 4.89
N ASP A 254 2.83 20.96 3.78
CA ASP A 254 3.52 20.48 2.55
C ASP A 254 3.32 21.46 1.36
N GLY A 255 3.40 22.77 1.66
CA GLY A 255 3.01 23.86 0.73
C GLY A 255 3.79 23.99 -0.57
N ASP A 256 4.80 23.14 -0.82
CA ASP A 256 5.70 23.20 -1.98
C ASP A 256 5.69 21.91 -2.83
N ASP A 257 4.76 20.99 -2.56
CA ASP A 257 4.63 19.77 -3.34
C ASP A 257 4.02 20.04 -4.72
N ILE A 258 4.51 19.30 -5.71
CA ILE A 258 4.02 19.35 -7.08
C ILE A 258 3.38 18.01 -7.42
N VAL A 259 2.17 18.06 -7.94
CA VAL A 259 1.49 16.90 -8.52
C VAL A 259 1.86 16.84 -9.99
N PHE A 260 2.57 15.79 -10.38
CA PHE A 260 2.98 15.54 -11.76
C PHE A 260 2.45 14.19 -12.24
N ILE A 261 1.60 14.24 -13.26
CA ILE A 261 0.97 13.05 -13.83
C ILE A 261 1.60 12.74 -15.17
N ILE A 262 2.05 11.49 -15.35
CA ILE A 262 2.57 10.99 -16.61
C ILE A 262 1.76 9.80 -17.10
N GLN A 263 1.83 9.55 -18.40
CA GLN A 263 1.30 8.36 -19.03
C GLN A 263 2.42 7.62 -19.77
N LYS A 264 2.53 6.31 -19.52
CA LYS A 264 3.44 5.44 -20.25
C LYS A 264 2.91 5.15 -21.65
N LYS A 265 3.75 5.28 -22.66
CA LYS A 265 3.41 4.91 -24.04
C LYS A 265 3.76 3.46 -24.33
N VAL A 266 3.19 2.96 -25.42
CA VAL A 266 3.52 1.63 -25.93
C VAL A 266 4.90 1.72 -26.58
N TRP A 267 5.76 0.76 -26.24
CA TRP A 267 7.01 0.56 -26.95
C TRP A 267 6.71 -0.10 -28.30
N LEU A 268 6.66 0.71 -29.35
CA LEU A 268 6.45 0.25 -30.72
C LEU A 268 7.80 -0.05 -31.39
N THR A 269 7.92 -1.17 -32.09
CA THR A 269 9.07 -1.44 -32.95
C THR A 269 8.92 -0.66 -34.26
N SER A 270 10.04 -0.35 -34.93
CA SER A 270 10.05 0.38 -36.21
C SER A 270 9.21 -0.28 -37.31
N GLU A 271 8.98 -1.60 -37.25
CA GLU A 271 8.09 -2.32 -38.15
C GLU A 271 6.61 -2.07 -37.84
N SER A 272 6.22 -1.99 -36.56
CA SER A 272 4.82 -1.75 -36.16
C SER A 272 4.29 -0.35 -36.51
N LEU A 273 5.18 0.63 -36.69
CA LEU A 273 4.83 1.97 -37.13
C LEU A 273 4.42 2.02 -38.62
N ARG A 274 4.94 1.09 -39.45
CA ARG A 274 4.65 1.04 -40.89
C ARG A 274 3.28 0.46 -41.22
N ASP A 275 2.73 -0.38 -40.34
CA ASP A 275 1.41 -0.99 -40.51
C ASP A 275 0.27 -0.16 -39.89
N SER A 276 0.59 1.00 -39.30
CA SER A 276 -0.36 1.88 -38.61
C SER A 276 -0.61 3.21 -39.34
N GLU A 277 0.04 3.44 -40.49
CA GLU A 277 -0.22 4.54 -41.44
C GLU A 277 -1.08 4.06 -42.62
#